data_AF-A0A9W9NGU0-F1
#
_entry.id   AF-A0A9W9NGU0-F1
#
_cell.length_a   1.000
_cell.length_b   1.000
_cell.length_c   1.000
_cell.angle_alpha   90.00
_cell.angle_beta   90.00
_cell.angle_gamma   90.00
#
_symmetry.space_group_name_H-M   'P 1'
#
loop_
_entity.id
_entity.type
_entity.pdbx_description
1 polymer ?
#
loop_
_entity_poly.entity_id
_entity_poly.type
_entity_poly.pdbx_seq_one_letter_code
_entity_poly.pdbx_strand_id
1 'polypeptide(L)'
;MYSAEIVGALANNLSPSFSMASKWENEVKKEFETYLRVNGWPPSSLGSRFFSSPWSKDIPPPLLDTLRSFQHLIAYYESASDIENEDSRIKNNYLIFATRRLFHLPMECPLSPSHETIRLAILAYCSSRIWSTPLSPCVDTIMKALRPALAQSFNKLQNTAPDLLFWILFIFGFSTQNMQYQPWIATHIRQSAKSLKLESWNDALPVLEVFFFVCRSPQDPAISYWTSAISSEPFGVQKQVQNRT
;
A
#
# COMPACT_ATOMS: atom_id res chain seq x y z
N MET A 1 -3.48 3.86 23.02
CA MET A 1 -4.96 3.75 23.00
C MET A 1 -5.48 3.70 21.56
N TYR A 2 -5.26 4.73 20.74
CA TYR A 2 -5.73 4.75 19.33
C TYR A 2 -5.15 3.66 18.42
N SER A 3 -3.90 3.26 18.61
CA SER A 3 -3.26 2.18 17.81
C SER A 3 -3.93 0.82 18.00
N ALA A 4 -4.20 0.42 19.26
CA ALA A 4 -4.84 -0.85 19.58
C ALA A 4 -6.27 -0.92 19.04
N GLU A 5 -7.01 0.20 19.05
CA GLU A 5 -8.36 0.27 18.49
C GLU A 5 -8.37 0.20 16.96
N ILE A 6 -7.46 0.90 16.28
CA ILE A 6 -7.31 0.78 14.82
C ILE A 6 -6.98 -0.67 14.44
N VAL A 7 -6.08 -1.32 15.18
CA VAL A 7 -5.74 -2.74 14.98
C VAL A 7 -6.94 -3.65 15.28
N GLY A 8 -7.71 -3.37 16.33
CA GLY A 8 -8.93 -4.12 16.65
C GLY A 8 -10.02 -3.95 15.59
N ALA A 9 -10.24 -2.73 15.11
CA ALA A 9 -11.16 -2.41 14.03
C ALA A 9 -10.75 -3.09 12.73
N LEU A 10 -9.45 -3.04 12.39
CA LEU A 10 -8.83 -3.74 11.27
C LEU A 10 -9.05 -5.25 11.32
N ALA A 11 -8.76 -5.88 12.46
CA ALA A 11 -8.87 -7.32 12.63
C ALA A 11 -10.31 -7.81 12.45
N ASN A 12 -11.29 -6.98 12.83
CA ASN A 12 -12.71 -7.32 12.80
C ASN A 12 -13.49 -6.74 11.61
N ASN A 13 -12.82 -6.04 10.68
CA ASN A 13 -13.46 -5.30 9.59
C ASN A 13 -14.53 -4.30 10.08
N LEU A 14 -14.31 -3.69 11.24
CA LEU A 14 -15.20 -2.72 11.84
C LEU A 14 -14.67 -1.30 11.61
N SER A 15 -15.55 -0.30 11.74
CA SER A 15 -15.11 1.08 11.88
C SER A 15 -14.58 1.29 13.31
N PRO A 16 -13.47 2.04 13.49
CA PRO A 16 -13.09 2.51 14.82
C PRO A 16 -14.29 3.21 15.48
N SER A 17 -14.63 2.81 16.71
CA SER A 17 -15.87 3.26 17.36
C SER A 17 -15.73 4.62 18.03
N PHE A 18 -14.50 5.10 18.25
CA PHE A 18 -14.25 6.38 18.90
C PHE A 18 -14.11 7.55 17.92
N SER A 19 -14.85 8.64 18.19
CA SER A 19 -14.60 9.94 17.57
C SER A 19 -13.28 10.51 18.09
N MET A 20 -12.20 10.51 17.29
CA MET A 20 -11.02 11.29 17.67
C MET A 20 -11.44 12.74 17.94
N ALA A 21 -10.91 13.31 19.02
CA ALA A 21 -11.16 14.70 19.32
C ALA A 21 -10.60 15.55 18.17
N SER A 22 -11.41 16.44 17.59
CA SER A 22 -10.94 17.35 16.52
C SER A 22 -9.72 18.16 16.95
N LYS A 23 -9.59 18.40 18.26
CA LYS A 23 -8.39 18.99 18.87
C LYS A 23 -7.14 18.16 18.60
N TRP A 24 -7.17 16.85 18.84
CA TRP A 24 -6.04 15.95 18.60
C TRP A 24 -5.70 15.86 17.10
N GLU A 25 -6.70 15.77 16.22
CA GLU A 25 -6.47 15.73 14.77
C GLU A 25 -5.75 16.99 14.28
N ASN A 26 -6.17 18.17 14.77
CA ASN A 26 -5.56 19.44 14.42
C ASN A 26 -4.14 19.57 14.99
N GLU A 27 -3.91 19.08 16.21
CA GLU A 27 -2.59 19.05 16.84
C GLU A 27 -1.63 18.17 16.03
N VAL A 28 -2.03 16.94 15.66
CA VAL A 28 -1.19 16.01 14.89
C VAL A 28 -0.87 16.55 13.49
N LYS A 29 -1.86 17.14 12.79
CA LYS A 29 -1.61 17.79 11.49
C LYS A 29 -0.60 18.93 11.64
N LYS A 30 -0.81 19.82 12.61
CA LYS A 30 0.06 20.98 12.83
C LYS A 30 1.48 20.56 13.21
N GLU A 31 1.62 19.55 14.06
CA GLU A 31 2.92 18.98 14.48
C GLU A 31 3.66 18.42 13.25
N PHE A 32 2.97 17.64 12.41
CA PHE A 32 3.56 17.07 11.20
C PHE A 32 3.89 18.12 10.12
N GLU A 33 3.02 19.12 9.91
CA GLU A 33 3.32 20.23 9.00
C GLU A 33 4.51 21.06 9.46
N THR A 34 4.62 21.31 10.77
CA THR A 34 5.78 22.02 11.34
C THR A 34 7.05 21.21 11.13
N TYR A 35 6.99 19.89 11.34
CA TYR A 35 8.12 19.01 11.07
C TYR A 35 8.57 19.09 9.60
N LEU A 36 7.64 18.99 8.65
CA LEU A 36 7.96 19.03 7.22
C LEU A 36 8.55 20.38 6.79
N ARG A 37 8.13 21.49 7.40
CA ARG A 37 8.72 22.81 7.14
C ARG A 37 10.17 22.91 7.61
N VAL A 38 10.50 22.25 8.71
CA VAL A 38 11.86 22.26 9.29
C VAL A 38 12.79 21.34 8.52
N ASN A 39 12.33 20.14 8.17
CA ASN A 39 13.17 19.08 7.58
C ASN A 39 13.09 19.00 6.05
N GLY A 40 12.24 19.82 5.43
CA GLY A 40 12.04 19.85 3.98
C GLY A 40 11.04 18.80 3.49
N TRP A 41 10.51 19.05 2.29
CA TRP A 41 9.65 18.10 1.60
C TRP A 41 10.52 17.06 0.89
N PRO A 42 10.26 15.76 1.08
CA PRO A 42 10.98 14.72 0.36
C PRO A 42 10.69 14.76 -1.16
N PRO A 43 11.61 14.26 -2.01
CA PRO A 43 11.57 14.47 -3.45
C PRO A 43 10.30 13.93 -4.14
N SER A 44 9.93 14.63 -5.22
CA SER A 44 8.57 14.79 -5.75
C SER A 44 8.00 13.65 -6.60
N SER A 45 8.74 12.57 -6.83
CA SER A 45 8.30 11.49 -7.73
C SER A 45 7.36 10.48 -7.08
N LEU A 46 7.46 10.31 -5.74
CA LEU A 46 6.67 9.34 -5.01
C LEU A 46 5.17 9.65 -5.14
N GLY A 47 4.40 8.66 -5.60
CA GLY A 47 2.95 8.79 -5.77
C GLY A 47 2.53 9.75 -6.87
N SER A 48 3.46 10.27 -7.67
CA SER A 48 3.18 11.28 -8.70
C SER A 48 2.07 10.87 -9.66
N ARG A 49 1.91 9.58 -9.98
CA ARG A 49 0.83 9.08 -10.85
C ARG A 49 -0.55 9.17 -10.22
N PHE A 50 -0.68 9.15 -8.89
CA PHE A 50 -1.96 9.42 -8.23
C PHE A 50 -2.44 10.86 -8.42
N PHE A 51 -1.54 11.79 -8.77
CA PHE A 51 -1.86 13.22 -8.85
C PHE A 51 -1.79 13.76 -10.29
N SER A 52 -0.93 13.22 -11.13
CA SER A 52 -0.68 13.72 -12.49
C SER A 52 -1.37 12.94 -13.60
N SER A 53 -1.86 11.73 -13.35
CA SER A 53 -2.46 10.90 -14.41
C SER A 53 -3.83 11.40 -14.85
N PRO A 54 -4.26 11.19 -16.11
CA PRO A 54 -5.59 11.60 -16.56
C PRO A 54 -6.74 11.03 -15.72
N TRP A 55 -6.61 9.78 -15.25
CA TRP A 55 -7.60 9.10 -14.41
C TRP A 55 -7.63 9.62 -12.95
N SER A 56 -6.63 10.40 -12.51
CA SER A 56 -6.63 10.95 -11.14
C SER A 56 -7.71 12.00 -10.94
N LYS A 57 -8.20 12.62 -12.02
CA LYS A 57 -9.27 13.63 -11.99
C LYS A 57 -10.60 13.08 -11.50
N ASP A 58 -10.81 11.77 -11.63
CA ASP A 58 -12.03 11.09 -11.18
C ASP A 58 -11.96 10.69 -9.70
N ILE A 59 -10.79 10.82 -9.06
CA ILE A 59 -10.61 10.51 -7.64
C ILE A 59 -11.34 11.57 -6.80
N PRO A 60 -12.22 11.17 -5.87
CA PRO A 60 -12.92 12.12 -5.03
C PRO A 60 -11.92 12.89 -4.13
N PRO A 61 -12.13 14.20 -3.90
CA PRO A 61 -11.18 15.02 -3.14
C PRO A 61 -10.77 14.43 -1.77
N PRO A 62 -11.68 13.85 -0.97
CA PRO A 62 -11.30 13.24 0.31
C PRO A 62 -10.30 12.07 0.18
N LEU A 63 -10.37 11.29 -0.91
CA LEU A 63 -9.41 10.22 -1.18
C LEU A 63 -8.08 10.80 -1.63
N LEU A 64 -8.11 11.86 -2.46
CA LEU A 64 -6.91 12.53 -2.93
C LEU A 64 -6.11 13.18 -1.79
N ASP A 65 -6.79 13.81 -0.84
CA ASP A 65 -6.17 14.39 0.36
C ASP A 65 -5.56 13.32 1.27
N THR A 66 -6.23 12.17 1.35
CA THR A 66 -5.72 11.00 2.07
C THR A 66 -4.47 10.46 1.37
N LEU A 67 -4.49 10.32 0.04
CA LEU A 67 -3.32 9.92 -0.76
C LEU A 67 -2.13 10.87 -0.53
N ARG A 68 -2.35 12.19 -0.52
CA ARG A 68 -1.28 13.17 -0.20
C ARG A 68 -0.72 12.98 1.20
N SER A 69 -1.59 12.70 2.17
CA SER A 69 -1.15 12.40 3.54
C SER A 69 -0.22 11.19 3.57
N PHE A 70 -0.53 10.14 2.80
CA PHE A 70 0.34 8.97 2.66
C PHE A 70 1.61 9.22 1.86
N GLN A 71 1.58 10.04 0.82
CA GLN A 71 2.77 10.47 0.10
C GLN A 71 3.78 11.08 1.08
N HIS A 72 3.34 12.02 1.92
CA HIS A 72 4.20 12.65 2.90
C HIS A 72 4.69 11.65 3.95
N LEU A 73 3.80 10.79 4.45
CA LEU A 73 4.14 9.79 5.46
C LEU A 73 5.20 8.81 4.95
N ILE A 74 5.03 8.26 3.74
CA ILE A 74 5.97 7.30 3.16
C ILE A 74 7.30 7.97 2.90
N ALA A 75 7.29 9.11 2.22
CA ALA A 75 8.51 9.81 1.88
C ALA A 75 9.28 10.24 3.14
N TYR A 76 8.55 10.58 4.20
CA TYR A 76 9.09 10.77 5.54
C TYR A 76 9.77 9.47 6.06
N TYR A 77 9.08 8.32 6.07
CA TYR A 77 9.60 7.05 6.62
C TYR A 77 10.86 6.58 5.90
N GLU A 78 10.97 6.89 4.61
CA GLU A 78 12.08 6.48 3.76
C GLU A 78 13.24 7.50 3.78
N SER A 79 12.99 8.77 4.13
CA SER A 79 14.03 9.79 4.30
C SER A 79 14.74 9.72 5.66
N ALA A 80 14.08 9.16 6.68
CA ALA A 80 14.60 9.11 8.04
C ALA A 80 15.63 7.98 8.21
N SER A 81 16.83 8.21 7.68
CA SER A 81 18.03 7.49 8.12
C SER A 81 18.41 8.05 9.51
N ASP A 82 18.25 7.26 10.56
CA ASP A 82 18.81 7.51 11.92
C ASP A 82 18.47 8.84 12.63
N ILE A 83 17.20 9.09 12.99
CA ILE A 83 16.83 10.22 13.87
C ILE A 83 16.03 9.75 15.10
N GLU A 84 16.40 10.32 16.26
CA GLU A 84 16.07 9.98 17.66
C GLU A 84 14.56 9.90 18.03
N ASN A 85 14.30 9.41 19.26
CA ASN A 85 13.00 9.02 19.83
C ASN A 85 11.81 10.01 19.68
N GLU A 86 12.03 11.33 19.64
CA GLU A 86 10.93 12.31 19.48
C GLU A 86 10.27 12.22 18.10
N ASP A 87 11.08 11.90 17.11
CA ASP A 87 10.68 11.74 15.72
C ASP A 87 9.74 10.53 15.53
N SER A 88 9.95 9.48 16.33
CA SER A 88 9.10 8.28 16.38
C SER A 88 7.68 8.58 16.84
N ARG A 89 7.48 9.54 17.77
CA ARG A 89 6.13 9.90 18.25
C ARG A 89 5.31 10.59 17.15
N ILE A 90 5.90 11.57 16.47
CA ILE A 90 5.25 12.33 15.39
C ILE A 90 4.86 11.36 14.26
N LYS A 91 5.79 10.48 13.86
CA LYS A 91 5.56 9.39 12.89
C LYS A 91 4.34 8.55 13.25
N ASN A 92 4.33 8.01 14.45
CA ASN A 92 3.28 7.09 14.90
C ASN A 92 1.93 7.80 14.99
N ASN A 93 1.88 9.04 15.50
CA ASN A 93 0.65 9.82 15.58
C ASN A 93 0.10 10.14 14.18
N TYR A 94 0.96 10.55 13.25
CA TYR A 94 0.54 10.87 11.90
C TYR A 94 0.13 9.63 11.09
N LEU A 95 0.82 8.50 11.28
CA LEU A 95 0.41 7.20 10.73
C LEU A 95 -0.98 6.79 11.24
N ILE A 96 -1.23 6.91 12.55
CA ILE A 96 -2.55 6.65 13.17
C ILE A 96 -3.62 7.56 12.56
N PHE A 97 -3.32 8.85 12.43
CA PHE A 97 -4.23 9.83 11.82
C PHE A 97 -4.57 9.48 10.37
N ALA A 98 -3.54 9.28 9.52
CA ALA A 98 -3.71 8.97 8.10
C ALA A 98 -4.43 7.63 7.87
N THR A 99 -4.08 6.62 8.68
CA THR A 99 -4.74 5.30 8.64
C THR A 99 -6.22 5.42 9.00
N ARG A 100 -6.59 6.19 10.03
CA ARG A 100 -8.00 6.42 10.35
C ARG A 100 -8.74 7.16 9.22
N ARG A 101 -8.12 8.14 8.57
CA ARG A 101 -8.72 8.80 7.39
C ARG A 101 -9.06 7.78 6.30
N LEU A 102 -8.18 6.81 6.02
CA LEU A 102 -8.49 5.70 5.10
C LEU A 102 -9.67 4.84 5.57
N PHE A 103 -9.86 4.64 6.87
CA PHE A 103 -11.00 3.84 7.39
C PHE A 103 -12.33 4.57 7.29
N HIS A 104 -12.35 5.86 7.61
CA HIS A 104 -13.59 6.65 7.61
C HIS A 104 -14.00 7.11 6.22
N LEU A 105 -13.10 7.05 5.25
CA LEU A 105 -13.35 7.53 3.90
C LEU A 105 -14.65 7.01 3.26
N PRO A 106 -15.01 5.70 3.33
CA PRO A 106 -16.26 5.21 2.75
C PRO A 106 -17.52 5.75 3.44
N MET A 107 -17.42 6.21 4.69
CA MET A 107 -18.53 6.81 5.44
C MET A 107 -18.70 8.29 5.10
N GLU A 108 -17.61 8.99 4.80
CA GLU A 108 -17.61 10.40 4.40
C GLU A 108 -18.01 10.58 2.93
N CYS A 109 -17.57 9.66 2.07
CA CYS A 109 -17.78 9.71 0.65
C CYS A 109 -17.97 8.29 0.10
N PRO A 110 -19.15 7.94 -0.45
CA PRO A 110 -19.36 6.66 -1.08
C PRO A 110 -18.34 6.42 -2.20
N LEU A 111 -17.56 5.35 -2.09
CA LEU A 111 -16.49 5.04 -3.04
C LEU A 111 -16.99 4.12 -4.14
N SER A 112 -16.59 4.44 -5.38
CA SER A 112 -16.72 3.49 -6.49
C SER A 112 -15.84 2.25 -6.25
N PRO A 113 -16.12 1.10 -6.89
CA PRO A 113 -15.27 -0.09 -6.75
C PRO A 113 -13.79 0.18 -7.04
N SER A 114 -13.48 1.03 -8.03
CA SER A 114 -12.11 1.43 -8.34
C SER A 114 -11.46 2.26 -7.23
N HIS A 115 -12.20 3.18 -6.60
CA HIS A 115 -11.68 4.00 -5.50
C HIS A 115 -11.52 3.20 -4.21
N GLU A 116 -12.44 2.26 -3.96
CA GLU A 116 -12.33 1.32 -2.84
C GLU A 116 -11.13 0.38 -3.01
N THR A 117 -10.88 -0.07 -4.24
CA THR A 117 -9.68 -0.87 -4.56
C THR A 117 -8.39 -0.10 -4.26
N ILE A 118 -8.32 1.19 -4.65
CA ILE A 118 -7.17 2.05 -4.33
C ILE A 118 -7.00 2.18 -2.81
N ARG A 119 -8.08 2.48 -2.09
CA ARG A 119 -8.09 2.63 -0.62
C ARG A 119 -7.53 1.39 0.07
N LEU A 120 -8.03 0.21 -0.31
CA LEU A 120 -7.61 -1.08 0.24
C LEU A 120 -6.18 -1.46 -0.15
N ALA A 121 -5.73 -1.12 -1.36
CA ALA A 121 -4.36 -1.33 -1.80
C ALA A 121 -3.35 -0.47 -1.00
N ILE A 122 -3.71 0.77 -0.64
CA ILE A 122 -2.88 1.60 0.24
C ILE A 122 -2.80 0.99 1.64
N LEU A 123 -3.92 0.51 2.19
CA LEU A 123 -3.92 -0.20 3.48
C LEU A 123 -3.01 -1.44 3.42
N ALA A 124 -3.08 -2.21 2.34
CA ALA A 124 -2.22 -3.36 2.08
C ALA A 124 -0.73 -3.00 2.00
N TYR A 125 -0.41 -1.87 1.37
CA TYR A 125 0.94 -1.34 1.30
C TYR A 125 1.45 -0.96 2.69
N CYS A 126 0.65 -0.19 3.44
CA CYS A 126 1.00 0.24 4.79
C CYS A 126 1.23 -0.95 5.71
N SER A 127 0.39 -1.98 5.62
CA SER A 127 0.49 -3.18 6.44
C SER A 127 1.72 -4.03 6.16
N SER A 128 2.18 -4.05 4.91
CA SER A 128 3.34 -4.86 4.50
C SER A 128 4.66 -4.12 4.59
N ARG A 129 4.66 -2.78 4.47
CA ARG A 129 5.88 -1.98 4.33
C ARG A 129 6.13 -1.01 5.47
N ILE A 130 5.09 -0.39 6.03
CA ILE A 130 5.24 0.72 6.98
C ILE A 130 5.06 0.24 8.42
N TRP A 131 4.07 -0.61 8.68
CA TRP A 131 3.79 -1.09 10.03
C TRP A 131 4.93 -1.99 10.53
N SER A 132 5.58 -1.56 11.61
CA SER A 132 6.74 -2.25 12.21
C SER A 132 6.37 -3.53 12.97
N THR A 133 5.06 -3.78 13.19
CA THR A 133 4.56 -4.99 13.85
C THR A 133 3.84 -5.89 12.85
N PRO A 134 4.04 -7.22 12.92
CA PRO A 134 3.31 -8.16 12.09
C PRO A 134 1.83 -8.16 12.49
N LEU A 135 1.04 -7.32 11.85
CA LEU A 135 -0.41 -7.21 12.03
C LEU A 135 -1.14 -8.28 11.20
N SER A 136 -0.70 -9.53 11.35
CA SER A 136 -1.17 -10.69 10.57
C SER A 136 -2.70 -10.80 10.44
N PRO A 137 -3.51 -10.62 11.52
CA PRO A 137 -4.98 -10.69 11.39
C PRO A 137 -5.58 -9.55 10.57
N CYS A 138 -4.94 -8.38 10.57
CA CYS A 138 -5.41 -7.20 9.84
C CYS A 138 -5.18 -7.37 8.33
N VAL A 139 -4.04 -7.96 7.96
CA VAL A 139 -3.69 -8.24 6.56
C VAL A 139 -4.76 -9.16 5.95
N ASP A 140 -5.07 -10.28 6.58
CA ASP A 140 -6.11 -11.21 6.10
C ASP A 140 -7.44 -10.51 5.80
N THR A 141 -7.89 -9.63 6.70
CA THR A 141 -9.13 -8.87 6.54
C THR A 141 -9.05 -7.89 5.37
N ILE A 142 -7.97 -7.11 5.27
CA ILE A 142 -7.78 -6.18 4.15
C ILE A 142 -7.77 -6.97 2.83
N MET A 143 -7.12 -8.14 2.79
CA MET A 143 -7.00 -8.95 1.58
C MET A 143 -8.33 -9.58 1.16
N LYS A 144 -9.13 -10.04 2.12
CA LYS A 144 -10.51 -10.53 1.91
C LYS A 144 -11.42 -9.43 1.36
N ALA A 145 -11.22 -8.17 1.75
CA ALA A 145 -11.95 -7.03 1.20
C ALA A 145 -11.41 -6.57 -0.17
N LEU A 146 -10.09 -6.57 -0.35
CA LEU A 146 -9.43 -6.11 -1.58
C LEU A 146 -9.78 -6.99 -2.78
N ARG A 147 -9.84 -8.32 -2.60
CA ARG A 147 -10.15 -9.25 -3.69
C ARG A 147 -11.47 -8.95 -4.42
N PRO A 148 -12.64 -8.88 -3.76
CA PRO A 148 -13.90 -8.59 -4.44
C PRO A 148 -13.94 -7.17 -5.00
N ALA A 149 -13.37 -6.17 -4.32
CA ALA A 149 -13.30 -4.80 -4.82
C ALA A 149 -12.48 -4.72 -6.13
N LEU A 150 -11.32 -5.38 -6.15
CA LEU A 150 -10.47 -5.49 -7.33
C LEU A 150 -11.18 -6.25 -8.45
N ALA A 151 -11.86 -7.36 -8.16
CA ALA A 151 -12.61 -8.11 -9.17
C ALA A 151 -13.68 -7.25 -9.85
N GLN A 152 -14.39 -6.41 -9.10
CA GLN A 152 -15.40 -5.49 -9.64
C GLN A 152 -14.81 -4.34 -10.45
N SER A 153 -13.60 -3.89 -10.09
CA SER A 153 -12.93 -2.75 -10.74
C SER A 153 -11.93 -3.15 -11.83
N PHE A 154 -11.65 -4.45 -11.98
CA PHE A 154 -10.54 -4.99 -12.78
C PHE A 154 -10.55 -4.46 -14.21
N ASN A 155 -11.65 -4.67 -14.95
CA ASN A 155 -11.75 -4.29 -16.35
C ASN A 155 -11.63 -2.77 -16.54
N LYS A 156 -12.19 -1.98 -15.62
CA LYS A 156 -12.08 -0.52 -15.67
C LYS A 156 -10.62 -0.11 -15.50
N LEU A 157 -9.96 -0.58 -14.44
CA LEU A 157 -8.56 -0.27 -14.15
C LEU A 157 -7.62 -0.73 -15.27
N GLN A 158 -7.85 -1.91 -15.83
CA GLN A 158 -7.05 -2.43 -16.94
C GLN A 158 -7.09 -1.50 -18.17
N ASN A 159 -8.25 -0.91 -18.45
CA ASN A 159 -8.42 -0.04 -19.61
C ASN A 159 -7.98 1.41 -19.34
N THR A 160 -8.15 1.92 -18.12
CA THR A 160 -7.90 3.34 -17.80
C THR A 160 -6.55 3.61 -17.15
N ALA A 161 -6.03 2.66 -16.38
CA ALA A 161 -4.85 2.82 -15.53
C ALA A 161 -4.11 1.47 -15.34
N PRO A 162 -3.58 0.87 -16.42
CA PRO A 162 -2.96 -0.46 -16.37
C PRO A 162 -1.73 -0.53 -15.45
N ASP A 163 -1.00 0.59 -15.34
CA ASP A 163 0.13 0.78 -14.42
C ASP A 163 -0.32 0.79 -12.94
N LEU A 164 -1.45 1.45 -12.64
CA LEU A 164 -2.06 1.39 -11.31
C LEU A 164 -2.55 -0.02 -10.99
N LEU A 165 -3.20 -0.69 -11.95
CA LEU A 165 -3.64 -2.08 -11.79
C LEU A 165 -2.45 -2.99 -11.49
N PHE A 166 -1.34 -2.82 -12.20
CA PHE A 166 -0.09 -3.52 -11.94
C PHE A 166 0.40 -3.28 -10.50
N TRP A 167 0.47 -2.03 -10.06
CA TRP A 167 0.86 -1.69 -8.70
C TRP A 167 -0.05 -2.35 -7.65
N ILE A 168 -1.37 -2.29 -7.82
CA ILE A 168 -2.35 -2.91 -6.91
C ILE A 168 -2.14 -4.43 -6.85
N LEU A 169 -1.99 -5.09 -8.00
CA LEU A 169 -1.75 -6.53 -8.06
C LEU A 169 -0.44 -6.93 -7.38
N PHE A 170 0.61 -6.14 -7.60
CA PHE A 170 1.92 -6.38 -7.00
C PHE A 170 1.85 -6.25 -5.47
N ILE A 171 1.25 -5.18 -4.94
CA ILE A 171 1.08 -5.01 -3.49
C ILE A 171 0.21 -6.11 -2.89
N PHE A 172 -0.90 -6.47 -3.55
CA PHE A 172 -1.77 -7.55 -3.09
C PHE A 172 -1.00 -8.88 -3.00
N GLY A 173 -0.29 -9.24 -4.07
CA GLY A 173 0.46 -10.49 -4.09
C GLY A 173 1.63 -10.51 -3.12
N PHE A 174 2.33 -9.39 -2.97
CA PHE A 174 3.42 -9.22 -2.00
C PHE A 174 2.93 -9.36 -0.56
N SER A 175 1.76 -8.80 -0.23
CA SER A 175 1.15 -8.88 1.10
C SER A 175 0.51 -10.24 1.43
N THR A 176 0.34 -11.13 0.45
CA THR A 176 -0.37 -12.41 0.60
C THR A 176 0.49 -13.63 0.34
N GLN A 177 1.81 -13.51 0.45
CA GLN A 177 2.70 -14.65 0.34
C GLN A 177 2.21 -15.72 1.33
N ASN A 178 1.92 -16.92 0.83
CA ASN A 178 1.32 -18.07 1.54
C ASN A 178 -0.23 -18.15 1.62
N MET A 179 -0.97 -17.25 0.98
CA MET A 179 -2.44 -17.37 0.91
C MET A 179 -2.93 -18.08 -0.36
N GLN A 180 -4.15 -18.63 -0.31
CA GLN A 180 -4.85 -19.29 -1.41
C GLN A 180 -5.03 -18.45 -2.69
N TYR A 181 -4.74 -17.15 -2.65
CA TYR A 181 -4.92 -16.23 -3.77
C TYR A 181 -3.73 -16.20 -4.74
N GLN A 182 -2.59 -16.77 -4.36
CA GLN A 182 -1.32 -16.66 -5.11
C GLN A 182 -1.41 -17.08 -6.59
N PRO A 183 -2.08 -18.20 -6.98
CA PRO A 183 -2.15 -18.57 -8.40
C PRO A 183 -2.92 -17.55 -9.24
N TRP A 184 -4.01 -17.01 -8.71
CA TRP A 184 -4.82 -15.99 -9.38
C TRP A 184 -4.02 -14.69 -9.50
N ILE A 185 -3.39 -14.22 -8.42
CA ILE A 185 -2.61 -12.98 -8.43
C ILE A 185 -1.42 -13.09 -9.39
N ALA A 186 -0.64 -14.18 -9.31
CA ALA A 186 0.52 -14.39 -10.18
C ALA A 186 0.14 -14.40 -11.67
N THR A 187 -1.00 -15.01 -12.02
CA THR A 187 -1.51 -15.00 -13.40
C THR A 187 -1.78 -13.57 -13.88
N HIS A 188 -2.45 -12.74 -13.07
CA HIS A 188 -2.78 -11.37 -13.45
C HIS A 188 -1.55 -10.43 -13.40
N ILE A 189 -0.59 -10.65 -12.49
CA ILE A 189 0.70 -9.95 -12.51
C ILE A 189 1.43 -10.24 -13.82
N ARG A 190 1.53 -11.51 -14.25
CA ARG A 190 2.19 -11.87 -15.53
C ARG A 190 1.50 -11.25 -16.73
N GLN A 191 0.17 -11.27 -16.77
CA GLN A 191 -0.59 -10.64 -17.85
C GLN A 191 -0.37 -9.13 -17.89
N SER A 192 -0.42 -8.48 -16.72
CA SER A 192 -0.20 -7.03 -16.61
C SER A 192 1.23 -6.65 -16.98
N ALA A 193 2.24 -7.38 -16.47
CA ALA A 193 3.65 -7.22 -16.82
C ALA A 193 3.88 -7.36 -18.32
N LYS A 194 3.29 -8.39 -18.97
CA LYS A 194 3.37 -8.56 -20.43
C LYS A 194 2.76 -7.39 -21.18
N SER A 195 1.60 -6.88 -20.74
CA SER A 195 0.94 -5.74 -21.39
C SER A 195 1.74 -4.45 -21.27
N LEU A 196 2.45 -4.27 -20.15
CA LEU A 196 3.31 -3.13 -19.85
C LEU A 196 4.76 -3.31 -20.33
N LYS A 197 5.09 -4.47 -20.93
CA LYS A 197 6.45 -4.85 -21.38
C LYS A 197 7.49 -4.84 -20.25
N LEU A 198 7.10 -5.36 -19.08
CA LEU A 198 7.97 -5.47 -17.90
C LEU A 198 8.60 -6.86 -17.88
N GLU A 199 9.82 -6.98 -18.39
CA GLU A 199 10.52 -8.27 -18.53
C GLU A 199 11.44 -8.56 -17.33
N SER A 200 11.94 -7.51 -16.69
CA SER A 200 12.87 -7.59 -15.56
C SER A 200 12.42 -6.73 -14.37
N TRP A 201 13.07 -6.92 -13.23
CA TRP A 201 12.84 -6.06 -12.05
C TRP A 201 13.18 -4.59 -12.34
N ASN A 202 14.20 -4.35 -13.18
CA ASN A 202 14.61 -3.01 -13.57
C ASN A 202 13.55 -2.29 -14.43
N ASP A 203 12.68 -3.04 -15.12
CA ASP A 203 11.55 -2.47 -15.85
C ASP A 203 10.36 -2.23 -14.93
N ALA A 204 10.10 -3.18 -14.01
CA ALA A 204 8.97 -3.11 -13.09
C ALA A 204 9.13 -2.03 -12.01
N LEU A 205 10.34 -1.86 -11.47
CA LEU A 205 10.59 -0.96 -10.34
C LEU A 205 10.20 0.50 -10.65
N PRO A 206 10.59 1.11 -11.78
CA PRO A 206 10.16 2.47 -12.12
C PRO A 206 8.63 2.62 -12.18
N VAL A 207 7.90 1.60 -12.63
CA VAL A 207 6.42 1.61 -12.64
C VAL A 207 5.86 1.58 -11.23
N LEU A 208 6.49 0.84 -10.31
CA LEU A 208 6.06 0.78 -8.91
C LEU A 208 6.37 2.09 -8.16
N GLU A 209 7.54 2.70 -8.43
CA GLU A 209 8.05 3.90 -7.74
C GLU A 209 7.30 5.19 -8.06
N VAL A 210 6.69 5.28 -9.25
CA VAL A 210 5.81 6.43 -9.60
C VAL A 210 4.47 6.39 -8.85
N PHE A 211 4.17 5.27 -8.19
CA PHE A 211 3.17 5.16 -7.14
C PHE A 211 3.87 5.22 -5.78
N PHE A 212 3.40 4.49 -4.78
CA PHE A 212 3.90 4.60 -3.41
C PHE A 212 5.00 3.60 -3.05
N PHE A 213 5.46 2.78 -4.00
CA PHE A 213 6.46 1.77 -3.70
C PHE A 213 7.85 2.39 -3.55
N VAL A 214 8.59 1.97 -2.53
CA VAL A 214 9.99 2.36 -2.33
C VAL A 214 10.84 1.13 -2.13
N CYS A 215 11.83 0.91 -3.00
CA CYS A 215 12.80 -0.18 -2.86
C CYS A 215 13.86 0.20 -1.84
N ARG A 216 13.94 -0.52 -0.72
CA ARG A 216 14.79 -0.12 0.42
C ARG A 216 16.24 -0.59 0.32
N SER A 217 16.47 -1.67 -0.41
CA SER A 217 17.81 -2.22 -0.60
C SER A 217 17.89 -3.10 -1.86
N PRO A 218 19.09 -3.40 -2.36
CA PRO A 218 19.27 -4.38 -3.44
C PRO A 218 18.86 -5.81 -3.06
N GLN A 219 18.55 -6.07 -1.78
CA GLN A 219 18.04 -7.35 -1.27
C GLN A 219 16.60 -7.22 -0.76
N ASP A 220 15.85 -6.20 -1.22
CA ASP A 220 14.45 -6.02 -0.85
C ASP A 220 13.65 -7.29 -1.17
N PRO A 221 12.86 -7.85 -0.22
CA PRO A 221 12.03 -9.03 -0.45
C PRO A 221 11.08 -8.90 -1.65
N ALA A 222 10.77 -7.68 -2.10
CA ALA A 222 10.00 -7.45 -3.32
C ALA A 222 10.70 -7.98 -4.58
N ILE A 223 12.03 -8.02 -4.62
CA ILE A 223 12.82 -8.51 -5.76
C ILE A 223 12.65 -10.03 -5.90
N SER A 224 12.78 -10.76 -4.78
CA SER A 224 12.56 -12.21 -4.77
C SER A 224 11.10 -12.55 -5.05
N TYR A 225 10.16 -11.76 -4.52
CA TYR A 225 8.74 -11.88 -4.83
C TYR A 225 8.45 -11.70 -6.32
N TRP A 226 8.96 -10.63 -6.94
CA TRP A 226 8.84 -10.37 -8.37
C TRP A 226 9.34 -11.56 -9.19
N THR A 227 10.55 -12.03 -8.88
CA THR A 227 11.19 -13.16 -9.57
C THR A 227 10.33 -14.42 -9.49
N SER A 228 9.74 -14.71 -8.32
CA SER A 228 8.83 -15.84 -8.15
C SER A 228 7.51 -15.65 -8.91
N ALA A 229 6.92 -14.45 -8.87
CA ALA A 229 5.63 -14.17 -9.49
C ALA A 229 5.66 -14.26 -11.02
N ILE A 230 6.76 -13.81 -11.65
CA ILE A 230 6.95 -13.88 -13.11
C ILE A 230 7.40 -15.26 -13.57
N SER A 231 8.05 -16.04 -12.71
CA SER A 231 8.47 -17.39 -13.03
C SER A 231 7.24 -18.28 -13.28
N SER A 232 7.33 -19.12 -14.31
CA SER A 232 6.30 -20.10 -14.64
C SER A 232 6.23 -21.27 -13.66
N GLU A 233 7.19 -21.37 -12.72
CA GLU A 233 7.22 -22.43 -11.72
C GLU A 233 6.29 -22.09 -10.54
N PRO A 234 5.41 -23.02 -10.12
CA PRO A 234 4.54 -22.80 -8.96
C PRO A 234 5.36 -22.70 -7.67
N PHE A 235 4.93 -21.81 -6.75
CA PHE A 235 5.43 -21.76 -5.37
C PHE A 235 5.37 -23.17 -4.75
N GLY A 236 6.53 -23.76 -4.42
CA GLY A 236 6.61 -24.90 -3.49
C GLY A 236 7.01 -26.26 -4.04
N VAL A 237 7.81 -26.37 -5.11
CA VAL A 237 8.54 -27.63 -5.37
C VAL A 237 9.96 -27.51 -4.80
N GLN A 238 10.10 -27.80 -3.50
CA GLN A 238 11.41 -28.21 -2.98
C GLN A 238 11.81 -29.48 -3.73
N LYS A 239 12.79 -29.38 -4.63
CA LYS A 239 13.47 -30.56 -5.15
C LYS A 239 14.19 -31.20 -3.96
N GLN A 240 13.58 -32.24 -3.38
CA GLN A 240 14.32 -33.18 -2.56
C GLN A 240 15.44 -33.75 -3.42
N VAL A 241 16.66 -33.31 -3.13
CA VAL A 241 17.88 -33.94 -3.61
C VAL A 241 17.93 -35.31 -2.95
N GLN A 242 17.46 -36.34 -3.67
CA GLN A 242 17.75 -37.72 -3.32
C GLN A 242 19.23 -37.96 -3.55
N ASN A 243 20.02 -37.78 -2.50
CA ASN A 243 21.32 -38.46 -2.39
C ASN A 243 21.03 -39.95 -2.16
N ARG A 244 21.19 -40.75 -3.22
CA ARG A 244 21.44 -42.19 -3.10
C ARG A 244 22.93 -42.42 -3.31
N THR A 245 23.64 -42.63 -2.20
CA THR A 245 24.78 -43.55 -2.14
C THR A 245 24.31 -44.98 -2.27
#